data_AF-M3AAF8-F1
#
_entry.id   AF-M3AAF8-F1
#
_cell.length_a   1.000
_cell.length_b   1.000
_cell.length_c   1.000
_cell.angle_alpha   90.00
_cell.angle_beta   90.00
_cell.angle_gamma   90.00
#
_symmetry.space_group_name_H-M   'P 1'
#
loop_
_entity.id
_entity.type
_entity.pdbx_description
1 polymer ?
#
loop_
_entity_poly.entity_id
_entity_poly.type
_entity_poly.pdbx_seq_one_letter_code
_entity_poly.pdbx_strand_id
1 'polypeptide(L)'
;MWICGQLRIRGTSLRALALRAGVTHQAMSAALMAPNIHLEPAIAEAIGLTPQTLFPERFGAGGVRLTRTRTIQRSTQPRCDKVESAGGR
;
A
#
# COMPACT_ATOMS: atom_id res chain seq x y z
N MET A 1 -16.06 -1.83 5.88
CA MET A 1 -14.77 -2.52 5.67
C MET A 1 -14.03 -2.57 7.01
N TRP A 2 -13.74 -3.75 7.55
CA TRP A 2 -13.20 -3.94 8.91
C TRP A 2 -11.73 -3.51 9.06
N ILE A 3 -10.97 -3.47 7.95
CA ILE A 3 -9.57 -3.05 7.86
C ILE A 3 -9.33 -1.64 8.46
N CYS A 4 -10.19 -0.67 8.15
CA CYS A 4 -10.09 0.68 8.72
C CYS A 4 -10.25 0.68 10.24
N GLY A 5 -11.10 -0.22 10.77
CA GLY A 5 -11.28 -0.40 12.21
C GLY A 5 -10.03 -0.95 12.88
N GLN A 6 -9.40 -1.95 12.28
CA GLN A 6 -8.14 -2.52 12.78
C GLN A 6 -7.00 -1.51 12.79
N LEU A 7 -6.87 -0.72 11.73
CA LEU A 7 -5.89 0.37 11.69
C LEU A 7 -6.14 1.38 12.82
N ARG A 8 -7.41 1.71 13.09
CA ARG A 8 -7.78 2.65 14.15
C ARG A 8 -7.50 2.12 15.55
N ILE A 9 -7.73 0.83 15.81
CA ILE A 9 -7.34 0.17 17.08
C ILE A 9 -5.82 0.28 17.30
N ARG A 10 -5.04 0.24 16.21
CA ARG A 10 -3.57 0.37 16.23
C ARG A 10 -3.08 1.81 16.19
N GLY A 11 -3.96 2.79 16.31
CA GLY A 11 -3.59 4.21 16.27
C GLY A 11 -3.06 4.70 14.91
N THR A 12 -3.30 3.94 13.83
CA THR A 12 -2.88 4.30 12.48
C THR A 12 -4.07 4.53 11.56
N SER A 13 -3.81 5.11 10.39
CA SER A 13 -4.81 5.38 9.38
C SER A 13 -4.31 4.99 8.00
N LEU A 14 -5.22 4.80 7.05
CA LEU A 14 -4.84 4.56 5.65
C LEU A 14 -3.97 5.68 5.08
N ARG A 15 -4.21 6.93 5.50
CA ARG A 15 -3.39 8.07 5.10
C ARG A 15 -1.99 8.00 5.69
N ALA A 16 -1.86 7.70 6.98
CA ALA A 16 -0.56 7.51 7.61
C ALA A 16 0.23 6.36 6.97
N LEU A 17 -0.47 5.27 6.62
CA LEU A 17 0.14 4.14 5.93
C LEU A 17 0.57 4.49 4.50
N ALA A 18 -0.24 5.24 3.76
CA ALA A 18 0.09 5.71 2.42
C ALA A 18 1.36 6.59 2.44
N LEU A 19 1.47 7.48 3.43
CA LEU A 19 2.67 8.30 3.63
C LEU A 19 3.91 7.44 3.93
N ARG A 20 3.80 6.46 4.84
CA ARG A 20 4.90 5.51 5.12
C ARG A 20 5.33 4.70 3.90
N ALA A 21 4.38 4.31 3.06
CA ALA A 21 4.64 3.54 1.85
C ALA A 21 5.03 4.42 0.64
N GLY A 22 5.07 5.74 0.77
CA GLY A 22 5.39 6.67 -0.31
C GLY A 22 4.37 6.69 -1.46
N VAL A 23 3.11 6.33 -1.18
CA VAL A 23 2.03 6.27 -2.18
C VAL A 23 0.89 7.22 -1.85
N THR A 24 0.01 7.44 -2.82
CA THR A 24 -1.19 8.25 -2.61
C THR A 24 -2.24 7.48 -1.79
N HIS A 25 -3.08 8.21 -1.07
CA HIS A 25 -4.22 7.63 -0.35
C HIS A 25 -5.16 6.86 -1.32
N GLN A 26 -5.34 7.36 -2.55
CA GLN A 26 -6.10 6.66 -3.59
C GLN A 26 -5.46 5.33 -3.98
N ALA A 27 -4.14 5.24 -4.13
CA ALA A 27 -3.47 3.98 -4.42
C ALA A 27 -3.65 2.96 -3.28
N MET A 28 -3.62 3.43 -2.04
CA MET A 28 -3.88 2.58 -0.87
C MET A 28 -5.34 2.11 -0.83
N SER A 29 -6.31 3.00 -1.09
CA SER A 29 -7.72 2.64 -1.20
C SER A 29 -7.99 1.69 -2.36
N ALA A 30 -7.29 1.84 -3.48
CA ALA A 30 -7.38 0.93 -4.62
C ALA A 30 -6.82 -0.46 -4.25
N ALA A 31 -5.75 -0.55 -3.46
CA ALA A 31 -5.21 -1.83 -3.00
C ALA A 31 -6.17 -2.60 -2.07
N LEU A 32 -7.04 -1.89 -1.37
CA LEU A 32 -8.12 -2.51 -0.58
C LEU A 32 -9.19 -3.15 -1.46
N MET A 33 -9.50 -2.56 -2.62
CA MET A 33 -10.54 -3.04 -3.54
C MET A 33 -10.00 -4.02 -4.60
N ALA A 34 -8.78 -3.81 -5.06
CA ALA A 34 -8.15 -4.54 -6.15
C ALA A 34 -6.79 -5.14 -5.74
N PRO A 35 -6.40 -6.29 -6.31
CA PRO A 35 -5.16 -6.98 -5.96
C PRO A 35 -3.93 -6.13 -6.30
N ASN A 36 -3.05 -5.93 -5.31
CA ASN A 36 -1.84 -5.13 -5.47
C ASN A 36 -0.65 -5.81 -4.79
N ILE A 37 0.37 -6.16 -5.56
CA ILE A 37 1.53 -6.91 -5.04
C ILE A 37 2.38 -6.15 -4.03
N HIS A 38 2.47 -4.83 -4.15
CA HIS A 38 3.35 -4.04 -3.30
C HIS A 38 2.64 -3.50 -2.07
N LEU A 39 1.35 -3.18 -2.19
CA LEU A 39 0.60 -2.53 -1.10
C LEU A 39 -0.08 -3.50 -0.14
N GLU A 40 -0.48 -4.68 -0.59
CA GLU A 40 -1.02 -5.72 0.31
C GLU A 40 -0.08 -6.09 1.47
N PRO A 41 1.22 -6.38 1.26
CA PRO A 41 2.13 -6.66 2.36
C PRO A 41 2.29 -5.48 3.31
N ALA A 42 2.32 -4.24 2.80
CA ALA A 42 2.41 -3.05 3.66
C ALA A 42 1.18 -2.87 4.57
N ILE A 43 -0.02 -3.16 4.05
CA ILE A 43 -1.27 -3.12 4.84
C ILE A 43 -1.29 -4.25 5.86
N ALA A 44 -0.90 -5.46 5.44
CA ALA A 44 -0.84 -6.62 6.30
C ALA A 44 0.15 -6.41 7.46
N GLU A 45 1.35 -5.90 7.18
CA GLU A 45 2.36 -5.53 8.19
C GLU A 45 1.82 -4.49 9.18
N ALA A 46 1.13 -3.45 8.71
CA ALA A 46 0.53 -2.43 9.58
C ALA A 46 -0.53 -3.02 10.54
N ILE A 47 -1.26 -4.03 10.08
CA ILE A 47 -2.27 -4.75 10.86
C ILE A 47 -1.67 -6.00 11.53
N GLY A 48 -0.37 -6.26 11.38
CA GLY A 48 0.30 -7.41 12.00
C GLY A 48 -0.31 -8.75 11.59
N LEU A 49 -0.89 -8.82 10.39
CA LEU A 49 -1.44 -10.02 9.79
C LEU A 49 -0.63 -10.38 8.55
N THR A 50 -0.87 -11.57 8.01
CA THR A 50 -0.35 -11.91 6.69
C THR A 50 -1.32 -11.44 5.60
N PRO A 51 -0.84 -11.15 4.38
CA PRO A 51 -1.71 -10.83 3.24
C PRO A 51 -2.76 -11.92 2.97
N GLN A 52 -2.41 -13.18 3.24
CA GLN A 52 -3.29 -14.35 3.10
C GLN A 52 -4.45 -14.31 4.10
N THR A 53 -4.17 -13.95 5.35
CA THR A 53 -5.21 -13.78 6.38
C THR A 53 -6.07 -12.55 6.11
N LEU A 54 -5.47 -11.49 5.57
CA LEU A 54 -6.17 -10.22 5.32
C LEU A 54 -7.07 -10.28 4.06
N PHE A 55 -6.63 -10.99 3.02
CA PHE A 55 -7.31 -11.14 1.74
C PHE A 55 -7.43 -12.61 1.34
N PRO A 56 -8.14 -13.46 2.11
CA PRO A 56 -8.24 -14.89 1.83
C PRO A 56 -8.82 -15.16 0.43
N GLU A 57 -9.62 -14.26 -0.12
CA GLU A 57 -10.17 -14.36 -1.48
C GLU A 57 -9.10 -14.23 -2.59
N ARG A 58 -7.92 -13.67 -2.28
CA ARG A 58 -6.83 -13.43 -3.24
C ARG A 58 -5.74 -14.50 -3.20
N PHE A 59 -5.71 -15.31 -2.15
CA PHE A 59 -4.69 -16.33 -1.90
C PHE A 59 -5.32 -17.72 -1.84
N GLY A 60 -4.70 -18.70 -2.49
CA GLY A 60 -5.12 -20.10 -2.43
C GLY A 60 -4.59 -20.79 -1.16
N ALA A 61 -5.04 -22.02 -0.93
CA ALA A 61 -4.73 -22.83 0.25
C ALA A 61 -3.22 -23.07 0.49
N GLY A 62 -2.38 -22.94 -0.53
CA GLY A 62 -0.91 -23.06 -0.42
C GLY A 62 -0.18 -21.74 -0.26
N GLY A 63 -0.89 -20.64 -0.01
CA GLY A 63 -0.31 -19.31 0.03
C GLY A 63 0.07 -18.72 -1.32
N VAL A 64 -0.26 -19.44 -2.39
CA VAL A 64 -0.06 -19.03 -3.78
C VAL A 64 -1.16 -18.04 -4.16
N ARG A 65 -0.78 -16.88 -4.71
CA ARG A 65 -1.76 -15.92 -5.21
C ARG A 65 -2.54 -16.51 -6.38
N LEU A 66 -3.87 -16.43 -6.30
CA LEU A 66 -4.76 -16.87 -7.37
C LEU A 66 -4.76 -15.88 -8.54
N THR A 67 -4.54 -14.60 -8.24
CA THR A 67 -4.59 -13.55 -9.27
C THR A 67 -3.21 -13.34 -9.90
N ARG A 68 -3.12 -13.61 -11.21
CA ARG A 68 -1.96 -13.24 -12.05
C ARG A 68 -1.91 -11.72 -12.14
N THR A 69 -1.23 -11.05 -11.21
CA THR A 69 -1.08 -9.60 -11.26
C THR A 69 -0.35 -9.23 -12.53
N ARG A 70 -1.03 -8.55 -13.46
CA ARG A 70 -0.40 -7.92 -14.63
C ARG A 70 0.73 -7.06 -14.10
N THR A 71 1.98 -7.37 -14.45
CA THR A 71 3.11 -6.51 -14.09
C THR A 71 2.80 -5.14 -14.68
N ILE A 72 2.52 -4.16 -13.82
CA ILE A 72 2.37 -2.80 -14.26
C ILE A 72 3.81 -2.33 -14.44
N GLN A 73 4.27 -2.21 -15.68
CA GLN A 73 5.52 -1.51 -15.99
C GLN A 73 5.39 -0.08 -15.48
N ARG A 74 5.91 0.18 -14.27
CA ARG A 74 5.86 1.51 -13.68
C ARG A 74 7.14 2.24 -14.10
N SER A 75 7.04 2.97 -15.20
CA SER A 75 7.92 4.07 -15.55
C SER A 75 7.66 5.22 -14.57
N THR A 76 8.13 5.09 -13.33
CA THR A 76 8.12 6.23 -12.41
C THR A 76 9.24 7.18 -12.87
N GLN A 77 8.85 8.26 -13.57
CA GLN A 77 9.76 9.40 -13.74
C GLN A 77 10.17 9.88 -12.33
N PRO A 78 11.47 10.07 -12.05
CA PRO A 78 11.87 10.76 -10.84
C PRO A 78 11.33 12.18 -10.94
N ARG A 79 10.45 12.57 -10.02
CA ARG A 79 10.10 13.98 -9.85
C ARG A 79 11.36 14.67 -9.33
N CYS A 80 12.02 15.41 -10.20
CA CYS A 80 13.08 16.34 -9.85
C CYS A 80 12.44 17.57 -9.19
N ASP A 81 12.21 17.50 -7.89
CA ASP A 81 11.96 18.72 -7.12
C ASP A 81 13.33 19.41 -6.92
N LYS A 82 13.75 20.22 -7.91
CA LYS A 82 14.79 21.22 -7.70
C LYS A 82 14.25 22.22 -6.68
N VAL A 83 14.68 22.12 -5.42
CA VAL A 83 14.60 23.24 -4.49
C VAL A 83 15.81 24.11 -4.75
N GLU A 84 15.59 25.11 -5.60
CA GLU A 84 16.46 26.26 -5.79
C GLU A 84 16.46 27.08 -4.49
N SER A 85 17.49 26.91 -3.65
CA SER A 85 17.74 27.84 -2.54
C SER A 85 18.61 28.97 -3.07
N ALA A 86 17.95 30.00 -3.61
CA ALA A 86 18.54 31.32 -3.81
C ALA A 86 18.57 32.08 -2.47
N GLY A 87 19.70 32.73 -2.18
CA GLY A 87 19.71 33.99 -1.43
C GLY A 87 20.38 34.00 -0.06
N GLY A 88 21.58 34.58 -0.03
CA GLY A 88 21.88 35.68 0.91
C GLY A 88 22.95 35.41 1.97
N ARG A 89 24.16 35.90 1.73
CA ARG A 89 24.71 37.11 2.36
C ARG A 89 26.01 37.55 1.68
#